data_AF-A0A2W0FI28-F1
#
_entry.id   AF-A0A2W0FI28-F1
#
_cell.length_a   1.000
_cell.length_b   1.000
_cell.length_c   1.000
_cell.angle_alpha   90.00
_cell.angle_beta   90.00
_cell.angle_gamma   90.00
#
_symmetry.space_group_name_H-M   'P 1'
#
loop_
_entity.id
_entity.type
_entity.pdbx_description
1 polymer ?
#
loop_
_entity_poly.entity_id
_entity_poly.type
_entity_poly.pdbx_seq_one_letter_code
_entity_poly.pdbx_strand_id
1 'polypeptide(L)'
;MNPHLAQLVCDYQASVRCAVELMQQSAIPLPASDNDWAGFDIPQQGELTGGIRYFKHGYGCAVHLPTATVSFDFGEQGEIGGVTLSRLAGFAENRLAQYGFTAEDELKHCFEQEVAAGSLVYSGYILYYVAAAESRPCNRVDGHTPSA
;
A
#
# COMPACT_ATOMS: atom_id res chain seq x y z
N MET A 1 4.14 5.41 -13.83
CA MET A 1 4.58 5.78 -12.47
C MET A 1 5.98 6.37 -12.45
N ASN A 2 6.07 7.61 -11.96
CA ASN A 2 7.27 8.32 -11.57
C ASN A 2 8.15 7.46 -10.64
N PRO A 3 9.47 7.37 -10.86
CA PRO A 3 10.33 6.46 -10.11
C PRO A 3 10.44 6.80 -8.62
N HIS A 4 10.40 8.09 -8.26
CA HIS A 4 10.44 8.55 -6.87
C HIS A 4 9.18 8.14 -6.11
N LEU A 5 8.00 8.34 -6.73
CA LEU A 5 6.75 7.89 -6.15
C LEU A 5 6.67 6.35 -6.11
N ALA A 6 7.13 5.67 -7.15
CA ALA A 6 7.14 4.21 -7.21
C ALA A 6 7.97 3.60 -6.07
N GLN A 7 9.14 4.17 -5.78
CA GLN A 7 9.97 3.73 -4.65
C GLN A 7 9.25 3.94 -3.31
N LEU A 8 8.66 5.13 -3.09
CA LEU A 8 7.91 5.42 -1.87
C LEU A 8 6.72 4.47 -1.66
N VAL A 9 5.94 4.21 -2.71
CA VAL A 9 4.81 3.26 -2.68
C VAL A 9 5.31 1.85 -2.38
N CYS A 10 6.42 1.43 -3.00
CA CYS A 10 6.98 0.10 -2.79
C CYS A 10 7.42 -0.12 -1.33
N ASP A 11 8.15 0.85 -0.76
CA ASP A 11 8.65 0.77 0.62
C ASP A 11 7.51 0.86 1.65
N TYR A 12 6.50 1.69 1.38
CA TYR A 12 5.27 1.72 2.17
C TYR A 12 4.57 0.36 2.15
N GLN A 13 4.31 -0.20 0.97
CA GLN A 13 3.63 -1.50 0.83
C GLN A 13 4.46 -2.66 1.43
N ALA A 14 5.79 -2.60 1.37
CA ALA A 14 6.65 -3.57 2.05
C ALA A 14 6.50 -3.47 3.58
N SER A 15 6.40 -2.25 4.12
CA SER A 15 6.16 -2.03 5.55
C SER A 15 4.77 -2.49 5.98
N VAL A 16 3.74 -2.26 5.15
CA VAL A 16 2.38 -2.78 5.40
C VAL A 16 2.39 -4.31 5.45
N ARG A 17 3.05 -4.98 4.50
CA ARG A 17 3.18 -6.45 4.51
C ARG A 17 3.84 -6.94 5.79
N CYS A 18 4.95 -6.34 6.21
CA CYS A 18 5.62 -6.68 7.46
C CYS A 18 4.71 -6.48 8.67
N ALA A 19 3.96 -5.37 8.73
CA ALA A 19 3.01 -5.10 9.80
C ALA A 19 1.89 -6.15 9.86
N VAL A 20 1.32 -6.51 8.71
CA VAL A 20 0.25 -7.53 8.60
C VAL A 20 0.76 -8.92 8.98
N GLU A 21 1.97 -9.30 8.55
CA GLU A 21 2.60 -10.55 8.96
C GLU A 21 2.79 -10.62 10.49
N LEU A 22 3.23 -9.52 11.13
CA LEU A 22 3.35 -9.43 12.58
C LEU A 22 1.99 -9.52 13.29
N MET A 23 0.94 -8.93 12.72
CA MET A 23 -0.42 -9.05 13.23
C MET A 23 -0.88 -10.51 13.22
N GLN A 24 -0.68 -11.22 12.11
CA GLN A 24 -1.01 -12.64 11.99
C GLN A 24 -0.24 -13.52 12.98
N GLN A 25 1.06 -13.27 13.15
CA GLN A 25 1.89 -13.95 14.15
C GLN A 25 1.41 -13.69 15.59
N SER A 26 0.71 -12.58 15.81
CA SER A 26 0.16 -12.17 17.11
C SER A 26 -1.32 -12.56 17.25
N ALA A 27 -1.78 -13.56 16.49
CA ALA A 27 -3.15 -14.07 16.48
C ALA A 27 -4.24 -13.06 16.06
N ILE A 28 -3.86 -11.99 15.34
CA ILE A 28 -4.80 -11.09 14.68
C ILE A 28 -4.88 -11.52 13.20
N PRO A 29 -5.96 -12.16 12.74
CA PRO A 29 -6.05 -12.69 11.39
C PRO A 29 -6.13 -11.57 10.33
N LEU A 30 -5.89 -11.94 9.07
CA LEU A 30 -6.21 -11.05 7.95
C LEU A 30 -7.74 -11.00 7.79
N PRO A 31 -8.34 -9.81 7.73
CA PRO A 31 -9.78 -9.66 7.54
C PRO A 31 -10.19 -10.03 6.11
N ALA A 32 -11.41 -10.54 5.95
CA ALA A 32 -11.98 -10.84 4.62
C ALA A 32 -12.42 -9.57 3.87
N SER A 33 -12.64 -8.47 4.59
CA SER A 33 -13.03 -7.15 4.08
C SER A 33 -12.65 -6.04 5.05
N ASP A 34 -12.68 -4.79 4.58
CA ASP A 34 -12.58 -3.60 5.45
C ASP A 34 -13.64 -3.59 6.57
N ASN A 35 -14.86 -4.00 6.27
CA ASN A 35 -15.96 -4.10 7.24
C ASN A 35 -15.73 -5.21 8.27
N ASP A 36 -15.16 -6.34 7.85
CA ASP A 36 -14.77 -7.43 8.76
C ASP A 36 -13.70 -6.93 9.74
N TRP A 37 -12.68 -6.21 9.26
CA TRP A 37 -11.69 -5.55 10.11
C TRP A 37 -12.34 -4.56 11.09
N ALA A 38 -13.24 -3.71 10.62
CA ALA A 38 -13.94 -2.75 11.48
C ALA A 38 -14.67 -3.48 12.62
N GLY A 39 -15.25 -4.64 12.34
CA GLY A 39 -15.96 -5.50 13.29
C GLY A 39 -15.10 -6.38 14.20
N PHE A 40 -13.78 -6.48 13.99
CA PHE A 40 -12.91 -7.27 14.86
C PHE A 40 -12.96 -6.77 16.31
N ASP A 41 -13.28 -7.69 17.22
CA ASP A 41 -13.26 -7.49 18.67
C ASP A 41 -11.83 -7.66 19.21
N ILE A 42 -10.98 -6.68 18.88
CA ILE A 42 -9.62 -6.57 19.42
C ILE A 42 -9.45 -5.20 20.09
N PRO A 43 -8.56 -5.08 21.10
CA PRO A 43 -8.26 -3.79 21.71
C PRO A 43 -7.84 -2.75 20.67
N GLN A 44 -8.30 -1.51 20.84
CA GLN A 44 -7.94 -0.42 19.95
C GLN A 44 -6.43 -0.16 19.93
N GLN A 45 -5.76 -0.39 21.06
CA GLN A 45 -4.31 -0.29 21.21
C GLN A 45 -3.80 -1.56 21.86
N GLY A 46 -2.62 -2.02 21.46
CA GLY A 46 -1.99 -3.18 22.06
C GLY A 46 -0.58 -3.38 21.54
N GLU A 47 -0.02 -4.55 21.85
CA GLU A 47 1.31 -4.97 21.43
C GLU A 47 1.22 -6.26 20.61
N LEU A 48 1.96 -6.27 19.51
CA LEU A 48 2.26 -7.44 18.69
C LEU A 48 3.52 -8.12 19.23
N THR A 49 3.84 -9.28 18.65
CA THR A 49 5.08 -10.02 18.91
C THR A 49 6.29 -9.10 18.90
N GLY A 50 7.14 -9.20 19.93
CA GLY A 50 8.32 -8.35 20.11
C GLY A 50 8.04 -6.98 20.75
N GLY A 51 6.85 -6.75 21.32
CA GLY A 51 6.49 -5.48 21.95
C GLY A 51 6.18 -4.36 20.96
N ILE A 52 5.89 -4.72 19.70
CA ILE A 52 5.59 -3.75 18.64
C ILE A 52 4.17 -3.21 18.84
N ARG A 53 4.05 -1.91 19.09
CA ARG A 53 2.76 -1.29 19.35
C ARG A 53 1.92 -1.18 18.09
N TYR A 54 0.62 -1.40 18.22
CA TYR A 54 -0.36 -1.15 17.16
C TYR A 54 -1.51 -0.25 17.66
N PHE A 55 -2.18 0.40 16.72
CA PHE A 55 -3.39 1.18 16.92
C PHE A 55 -4.41 0.89 15.82
N LYS A 56 -5.50 0.22 16.18
CA LYS A 56 -6.66 0.02 15.31
C LYS A 56 -7.46 1.32 15.17
N HIS A 57 -7.79 1.67 13.93
CA HIS A 57 -8.63 2.83 13.61
C HIS A 57 -9.55 2.48 12.44
N GLY A 58 -10.76 3.03 12.36
CA GLY A 58 -11.65 2.88 11.19
C GLY A 58 -11.54 1.53 10.46
N TYR A 59 -11.11 1.57 9.19
CA TYR A 59 -10.86 0.41 8.32
C TYR A 59 -9.40 -0.06 8.30
N GLY A 60 -8.58 0.33 9.26
CA GLY A 60 -7.15 0.15 9.20
C GLY A 60 -6.42 0.02 10.54
N CYS A 61 -5.10 0.02 10.45
CA CYS A 61 -4.20 -0.11 11.57
C CYS A 61 -2.95 0.75 11.37
N ALA A 62 -2.46 1.34 12.46
CA ALA A 62 -1.11 1.87 12.54
C ALA A 62 -0.22 0.91 13.33
N VAL A 63 0.97 0.61 12.82
CA VAL A 63 1.95 -0.28 13.47
C VAL A 63 3.29 0.44 13.56
N HIS A 64 3.86 0.46 14.76
CA HIS A 64 5.12 1.15 15.07
C HIS A 64 6.32 0.20 14.91
N LEU A 65 6.69 -0.09 13.66
CA LEU A 65 7.83 -0.94 13.34
C LEU A 65 9.15 -0.26 13.78
N PRO A 66 10.24 -1.03 13.99
CA PRO A 66 11.54 -0.46 14.35
C PRO A 66 12.10 0.55 13.32
N THR A 67 11.71 0.40 12.06
CA THR A 67 12.20 1.21 10.92
C THR A 67 11.27 2.37 10.55
N ALA A 68 9.98 2.28 10.88
CA ALA A 68 8.96 3.25 10.49
C ALA A 68 7.65 3.01 11.25
N THR A 69 6.85 4.06 11.42
CA THR A 69 5.42 3.84 11.67
C THR A 69 4.71 3.73 10.32
N VAL A 70 3.95 2.65 10.13
CA VAL A 70 3.11 2.48 8.93
C VAL A 70 1.65 2.48 9.36
N SER A 71 0.84 3.32 8.71
CA SER A 71 -0.59 3.39 8.93
C SER A 71 -1.29 3.16 7.60
N PHE A 72 -2.17 2.17 7.58
CA PHE A 72 -2.81 1.67 6.37
C PHE A 72 -4.28 1.32 6.65
N ASP A 73 -5.07 1.26 5.59
CA ASP A 73 -6.44 0.76 5.63
C ASP A 73 -6.54 -0.49 4.76
N PHE A 74 -7.36 -1.44 5.18
CA PHE A 74 -7.73 -2.59 4.37
C PHE A 74 -8.69 -2.15 3.26
N GLY A 75 -8.55 -2.77 2.09
CA GLY A 75 -9.50 -2.62 0.98
C GLY A 75 -10.81 -3.36 1.23
N GLU A 76 -11.76 -3.14 0.32
CA GLU A 76 -13.10 -3.74 0.38
C GLU A 76 -13.06 -5.28 0.49
N GLN A 77 -12.04 -5.93 -0.07
CA GLN A 77 -11.81 -7.37 -0.02
C GLN A 77 -10.60 -7.74 0.85
N GLY A 78 -10.26 -6.90 1.82
CA GLY A 78 -9.12 -7.11 2.73
C GLY A 78 -7.76 -6.83 2.09
N GLU A 79 -7.72 -6.14 0.94
CA GLU A 79 -6.45 -5.84 0.27
C GLU A 79 -5.57 -4.91 1.12
N ILE A 80 -4.25 -5.15 1.07
CA ILE A 80 -3.26 -4.39 1.85
C ILE A 80 -2.38 -3.48 0.97
N GLY A 81 -2.64 -3.47 -0.34
CA GLY A 81 -1.87 -2.71 -1.32
C GLY A 81 -2.33 -1.26 -1.49
N GLY A 82 -3.41 -0.87 -0.83
CA GLY A 82 -4.04 0.44 -1.00
C GLY A 82 -3.19 1.57 -0.43
N VAL A 83 -3.16 2.70 -1.14
CA VAL A 83 -2.44 3.90 -0.73
C VAL A 83 -3.34 5.13 -0.82
N THR A 84 -3.02 6.14 -0.01
CA THR A 84 -3.49 7.51 -0.20
C THR A 84 -2.31 8.47 -0.07
N LEU A 85 -2.46 9.68 -0.58
CA LEU A 85 -1.45 10.73 -0.38
C LEU A 85 -1.11 10.92 1.11
N SER A 86 -2.10 10.96 1.99
CA SER A 86 -1.89 11.16 3.42
C SER A 86 -1.16 9.98 4.08
N ARG A 87 -1.45 8.73 3.67
CA ARG A 87 -0.70 7.56 4.16
C ARG A 87 0.77 7.59 3.72
N LEU A 88 1.03 7.95 2.46
CA LEU A 88 2.39 8.06 1.94
C LEU A 88 3.18 9.21 2.58
N ALA A 89 2.56 10.39 2.71
CA ALA A 89 3.17 11.54 3.37
C ALA A 89 3.49 11.22 4.85
N GLY A 90 2.55 10.61 5.57
CA GLY A 90 2.76 10.19 6.96
C GLY A 90 3.82 9.10 7.14
N PHE A 91 3.95 8.18 6.17
CA PHE A 91 4.99 7.14 6.20
C PHE A 91 6.39 7.69 5.87
N ALA A 92 6.47 8.60 4.91
CA ALA A 92 7.71 9.28 4.57
C ALA A 92 8.15 10.19 5.71
N GLU A 93 7.22 10.96 6.29
CA GLU A 93 7.46 11.92 7.37
C GLU A 93 8.71 12.78 7.06
N ASN A 94 9.71 12.77 7.94
CA ASN A 94 10.96 13.53 7.78
C ASN A 94 11.93 12.92 6.75
N ARG A 95 11.58 11.78 6.13
CA ARG A 95 12.39 11.07 5.13
C ARG A 95 11.97 11.38 3.70
N LEU A 96 11.08 12.35 3.50
CA LEU A 96 10.57 12.71 2.18
C LEU A 96 11.70 12.99 1.16
N ALA A 97 12.77 13.66 1.59
CA ALA A 97 13.95 13.95 0.77
C ALA A 97 14.71 12.69 0.32
N GLN A 98 14.63 11.57 1.07
CA GLN A 98 15.25 10.29 0.66
C GLN A 98 14.57 9.69 -0.57
N TYR A 99 13.29 10.02 -0.77
CA TYR A 99 12.53 9.62 -1.94
C TYR A 99 12.66 10.61 -3.10
N GLY A 100 13.30 11.77 -2.90
CA GLY A 100 13.49 12.78 -3.94
C GLY A 100 12.43 13.86 -3.99
N PHE A 101 11.59 14.01 -2.96
CA PHE A 101 10.68 15.15 -2.82
C PHE A 101 11.17 16.09 -1.71
N THR A 102 11.17 17.39 -2.00
CA THR A 102 11.63 18.43 -1.07
C THR A 102 10.51 18.93 -0.16
N ALA A 103 9.25 18.79 -0.59
CA ALA A 103 8.07 19.20 0.14
C ALA A 103 6.86 18.29 -0.15
N GLU A 104 5.90 18.25 0.78
CA GLU A 104 4.67 17.46 0.62
C GLU A 104 3.86 17.90 -0.61
N ASP A 105 3.91 19.18 -0.99
CA ASP A 105 3.27 19.69 -2.20
C ASP A 105 3.83 19.06 -3.49
N GLU A 106 5.13 18.73 -3.53
CA GLU A 106 5.73 18.04 -4.68
C GLU A 106 5.25 16.58 -4.75
N LEU A 107 5.18 15.91 -3.60
CA LEU A 107 4.61 14.57 -3.49
C LEU A 107 3.15 14.56 -3.94
N LYS A 108 2.35 15.54 -3.47
CA LYS A 108 0.96 15.71 -3.86
C LYS A 108 0.80 15.89 -5.36
N HIS A 109 1.57 16.81 -5.95
CA HIS A 109 1.50 17.05 -7.39
C HIS A 109 1.85 15.79 -8.20
N CYS A 110 2.90 15.08 -7.79
CA CYS A 110 3.29 13.82 -8.42
C CYS A 110 2.21 12.74 -8.27
N PHE A 111 1.60 12.60 -7.08
CA PHE A 111 0.51 11.67 -6.83
C PHE A 111 -0.69 11.95 -7.75
N GLU A 112 -1.13 13.22 -7.84
CA GLU A 112 -2.25 13.64 -8.70
C GLU A 112 -1.96 13.38 -10.18
N GLN A 113 -0.72 13.61 -10.63
CA GLN A 113 -0.28 13.28 -11.99
C GLN A 113 -0.39 11.78 -12.28
N GLU A 114 0.02 10.91 -11.35
CA GLU A 114 -0.06 9.47 -11.53
C GLU A 114 -1.49 8.92 -11.48
N VAL A 115 -2.38 9.59 -10.74
CA VAL A 115 -3.83 9.34 -10.80
C VAL A 115 -4.38 9.73 -12.17
N ALA A 116 -4.06 10.93 -12.65
CA ALA A 116 -4.51 11.39 -13.97
C ALA A 116 -3.96 10.53 -15.12
N ALA A 117 -2.74 9.99 -14.98
CA ALA A 117 -2.11 9.09 -15.92
C ALA A 117 -2.63 7.63 -15.84
N GLY A 118 -3.47 7.31 -14.85
CA GLY A 118 -4.00 5.96 -14.64
C GLY A 118 -3.00 4.96 -14.06
N SER A 119 -1.81 5.40 -13.62
CA SER A 119 -0.86 4.54 -12.91
C SER A 119 -1.27 4.29 -11.46
N LEU A 120 -2.04 5.22 -10.86
CA LEU A 120 -2.77 5.03 -9.61
C LEU A 120 -4.26 5.05 -9.90
N VAL A 121 -4.94 3.94 -9.63
CA VAL A 121 -6.36 3.76 -9.92
C VAL A 121 -7.14 3.90 -8.63
N TYR A 122 -8.09 4.84 -8.59
CA TYR A 122 -9.02 4.95 -7.48
C TYR A 122 -9.89 3.70 -7.43
N SER A 123 -10.00 3.09 -6.26
CA SER A 123 -10.75 1.84 -6.06
C SER A 123 -12.27 2.01 -6.18
N GLY A 124 -12.77 3.24 -6.19
CA GLY A 124 -14.18 3.55 -5.96
C GLY A 124 -14.48 3.86 -4.49
N TYR A 125 -13.58 3.49 -3.57
CA TYR A 125 -13.74 3.71 -2.14
C TYR A 125 -12.39 3.92 -1.42
N ILE A 126 -12.15 5.14 -0.93
CA ILE A 126 -11.06 5.61 -0.03
C ILE A 126 -9.59 5.40 -0.46
N LEU A 127 -9.27 4.40 -1.28
CA LEU A 127 -7.91 3.98 -1.60
C LEU A 127 -7.59 4.09 -3.09
N TYR A 128 -6.30 4.19 -3.38
CA TYR A 128 -5.74 4.07 -4.72
C TYR A 128 -4.86 2.84 -4.79
N TYR A 129 -4.85 2.17 -5.93
CA TYR A 129 -4.01 1.01 -6.19
C TYR A 129 -3.09 1.27 -7.38
N VAL A 130 -1.88 0.73 -7.33
CA VAL A 130 -1.00 0.70 -8.50
C VAL A 130 -1.69 -0.13 -9.58
N ALA A 131 -1.82 0.43 -10.79
CA ALA A 131 -2.37 -0.31 -11.91
C ALA A 131 -1.56 -1.61 -12.12
N ALA A 132 -2.26 -2.74 -12.23
CA ALA A 132 -1.61 -3.99 -12.62
C ALA A 132 -0.93 -3.73 -13.97
N ALA A 133 0.36 -4.06 -14.07
CA ALA A 133 1.05 -4.00 -15.36
C ALA A 133 0.20 -4.79 -16.36
N GLU A 134 -0.26 -4.13 -17.44
CA GLU A 134 -0.98 -4.82 -18.48
C GLU A 134 -0.14 -6.02 -18.88
N SER A 135 -0.66 -7.22 -18.60
CA SER A 135 -0.09 -8.43 -19.15
C SER A 135 -0.34 -8.32 -20.63
N ARG A 136 0.57 -7.71 -21.39
CA ARG A 136 0.54 -7.79 -22.84
C ARG A 136 0.48 -9.28 -23.14
N PRO A 137 -0.60 -9.82 -23.73
CA PRO A 137 -0.55 -11.18 -24.21
C PRO A 137 0.64 -11.23 -25.15
N CYS A 138 1.58 -12.12 -24.86
CA CYS A 138 2.71 -12.37 -25.72
C CYS A 138 2.13 -12.78 -27.06
N ASN A 139 2.07 -11.84 -28.01
CA ASN A 139 1.59 -12.12 -29.34
C ASN A 139 2.61 -13.10 -29.92
N ARG A 140 2.22 -14.37 -29.95
CA ARG A 140 3.01 -15.45 -30.54
C ARG A 140 3.10 -15.16 -32.03
N VAL A 141 4.19 -14.51 -32.42
CA VAL A 141 4.59 -14.43 -33.82
C VAL A 141 5.11 -15.80 -34.20
N ASP A 142 4.22 -16.74 -34.49
CA ASP A 142 4.57 -17.92 -35.29
C ASP A 142 4.44 -17.51 -36.76
N GLY A 143 5.35 -16.67 -37.20
CA GLY A 143 5.72 -16.60 -38.60
C GLY A 143 6.71 -17.72 -38.87
N HIS A 144 6.23 -18.85 -39.41
CA HIS A 144 7.03 -19.77 -40.21
C HIS A 144 6.15 -20.51 -41.21
N THR A 145 6.02 -19.93 -42.40
CA THR A 145 6.06 -20.72 -43.63
C THR A 145 7.46 -20.53 -44.21
N PRO A 146 8.13 -21.63 -44.62
CA PRO A 146 8.25 -21.81 -46.06
C PRO A 146 8.11 -23.27 -46.53
N SER A 147 7.91 -23.36 -47.85
CA SER A 147 7.54 -24.50 -48.67
C SER A 147 8.48 -25.72 -48.66
N ALA A 148 7.88 -26.89 -48.95
CA ALA A 148 8.23 -27.71 -50.11
C ALA A 148 6.94 -28.29 -50.71
#